data_AF-A0A258SNX3-F1
#
_entry.id   AF-A0A258SNX3-F1
#
_cell.length_a   1.000
_cell.length_b   1.000
_cell.length_c   1.000
_cell.angle_alpha   90.00
_cell.angle_beta   90.00
_cell.angle_gamma   90.00
#
_symmetry.space_group_name_H-M   'P 1'
#
loop_
_entity.id
_entity.type
_entity.pdbx_description
1 polymer ?
#
loop_
_entity_poly.entity_id
_entity_poly.type
_entity_poly.pdbx_seq_one_letter_code
_entity_poly.pdbx_strand_id
1 'polypeptide(L)'
;SGDDVDFRRLGLWTGMVWSEASEGTNGIGTCLAEARALTVHREQHFLARNIGLSCTVAPIWDAQGRLAAALDVSTCRSDLTPALLKLVAAATVEAAQRIEQRHFRAAFSHARILVADDDRGPRGLLAVDREDLVIGASRCARLAFGLTEQRLATPFPADDLLGRQERADDFSAGERGVVQRAMARARGNVSAAARMLGISRATLHRKLSRLQLDRPH
;
A
#
# COMPACT_ATOMS: atom_id res chain seq x y z
N SER A 1 16.78 17.16 24.78
CA SER A 1 15.61 16.59 25.47
C SER A 1 16.09 15.70 26.62
N GLY A 2 15.23 15.26 27.55
CA GLY A 2 15.63 14.48 28.74
C GLY A 2 16.28 13.12 28.41
N ASP A 3 15.98 12.55 27.24
CA ASP A 3 16.40 11.20 26.86
C ASP A 3 17.65 11.18 25.96
N ASP A 4 18.18 12.34 25.54
CA ASP A 4 19.25 12.42 24.52
C ASP A 4 20.56 11.72 24.96
N VAL A 5 20.88 11.76 26.25
CA VAL A 5 22.09 11.12 26.81
C VAL A 5 21.94 9.60 26.81
N ASP A 6 20.76 9.09 27.17
CA ASP A 6 20.48 7.66 27.17
C ASP A 6 20.41 7.11 25.74
N PHE A 7 19.80 7.83 24.80
CA PHE A 7 19.78 7.45 23.38
C PHE A 7 21.18 7.39 22.77
N ARG A 8 22.05 8.34 23.11
CA ARG A 8 23.48 8.32 22.73
C ARG A 8 24.29 7.23 23.42
N ARG A 9 23.83 6.68 24.54
CA ARG A 9 24.48 5.52 25.15
C ARG A 9 24.00 4.21 24.52
N LEU A 10 22.78 4.18 23.99
CA LEU A 10 22.10 2.99 23.47
C LEU A 10 22.33 2.71 21.98
N GLY A 11 22.90 3.64 21.22
CA GLY A 11 23.06 3.47 19.76
C GLY A 11 21.97 4.13 18.93
N LEU A 12 21.08 4.93 19.53
CA LEU A 12 19.92 5.52 18.86
C LEU A 12 20.28 6.88 18.24
N TRP A 13 21.16 6.86 17.25
CA TRP A 13 21.48 8.03 16.42
C TRP A 13 21.63 7.65 14.95
N THR A 14 21.57 8.65 14.09
CA THR A 14 21.66 8.48 12.63
C THR A 14 22.95 7.77 12.23
N GLY A 15 22.82 6.76 11.37
CA GLY A 15 23.95 5.99 10.83
C GLY A 15 24.25 4.67 11.55
N MET A 16 23.54 4.35 12.63
CA MET A 16 23.71 3.09 13.36
C MET A 16 23.00 1.92 12.66
N VAL A 17 23.61 0.74 12.73
CA VAL A 17 23.07 -0.50 12.16
C VAL A 17 22.31 -1.25 13.25
N TRP A 18 21.00 -1.46 13.06
CA TRP A 18 20.11 -2.14 14.00
C TRP A 18 19.58 -3.48 13.48
N SER A 19 20.28 -4.09 12.52
CA SER A 19 19.95 -5.44 12.06
C SER A 19 20.11 -6.44 13.20
N GLU A 20 19.31 -7.52 13.19
CA GLU A 20 19.44 -8.56 14.22
C GLU A 20 20.84 -9.21 14.23
N ALA A 21 21.50 -9.28 13.06
CA ALA A 21 22.87 -9.78 12.94
C ALA A 21 23.91 -8.89 13.64
N SER A 22 23.67 -7.57 13.74
CA SER A 22 24.58 -6.62 14.39
C SER A 22 24.26 -6.47 15.88
N GLU A 23 22.97 -6.33 16.21
CA GLU A 23 22.52 -5.90 17.54
C GLU A 23 21.71 -6.96 18.30
N GLY A 24 21.64 -8.20 17.80
CA GLY A 24 20.75 -9.23 18.34
C GLY A 24 19.27 -8.87 18.18
N THR A 25 18.39 -9.67 18.78
CA THR A 25 16.93 -9.44 18.75
C THR A 25 16.59 -8.08 19.35
N ASN A 26 16.06 -7.19 18.51
CA ASN A 26 15.70 -5.81 18.84
C ASN A 26 14.45 -5.39 18.07
N GLY A 27 13.75 -4.35 18.53
CA GLY A 27 12.46 -3.98 17.96
C GLY A 27 12.52 -3.67 16.45
N ILE A 28 13.57 -2.99 16.00
CA ILE A 28 13.73 -2.56 14.59
C ILE A 28 14.03 -3.77 13.71
N GLY A 29 15.06 -4.55 14.07
CA GLY A 29 15.47 -5.75 13.34
C GLY A 29 14.35 -6.79 13.27
N THR A 30 13.70 -7.07 14.41
CA THR A 30 12.59 -8.04 14.46
C THR A 30 11.38 -7.56 13.66
N CYS A 31 11.06 -6.26 13.69
CA CYS A 31 9.97 -5.72 12.88
C CYS A 31 10.21 -5.91 11.38
N LEU A 32 11.45 -5.70 10.94
CA LEU A 32 11.84 -5.89 9.54
C LEU A 32 11.88 -7.37 9.15
N ALA A 33 12.35 -8.26 10.03
CA ALA A 33 12.40 -9.70 9.78
C ALA A 33 11.00 -10.33 9.72
N GLU A 34 10.14 -9.98 10.68
CA GLU A 34 8.76 -10.50 10.80
C GLU A 34 7.76 -9.77 9.91
N ALA A 35 8.17 -8.62 9.36
CA ALA A 35 7.35 -7.74 8.54
C ALA A 35 5.98 -7.37 9.18
N ARG A 36 6.00 -7.13 10.49
CA ARG A 36 4.82 -6.80 11.30
C ARG A 36 5.11 -5.75 12.36
N ALA A 37 4.10 -4.98 12.71
CA ALA A 37 4.20 -4.05 13.83
C ALA A 37 4.34 -4.83 15.14
N LEU A 38 5.16 -4.33 16.05
CA LEU A 38 5.40 -4.95 17.35
C LEU A 38 5.79 -3.92 18.40
N THR A 39 5.69 -4.34 19.67
CA THR A 39 6.25 -3.59 20.79
C THR A 39 7.16 -4.52 21.57
N VAL A 40 8.39 -4.10 21.80
CA VAL A 40 9.33 -4.76 22.70
C VAL A 40 9.38 -3.93 23.97
N HIS A 41 8.94 -4.51 25.08
CA HIS A 41 8.89 -3.85 26.38
C HIS A 41 9.99 -4.37 27.29
N ARG A 42 10.96 -3.50 27.63
CA ARG A 42 11.97 -3.72 28.67
C ARG A 42 12.70 -5.06 28.57
N GLU A 43 12.43 -5.98 29.49
CA GLU A 43 13.07 -7.30 29.60
C GLU A 43 12.80 -8.21 28.40
N GLN A 44 11.88 -7.82 27.51
CA GLN A 44 11.69 -8.48 26.21
C GLN A 44 12.85 -8.21 25.23
N HIS A 45 13.75 -7.27 25.52
CA HIS A 45 14.99 -7.08 24.77
C HIS A 45 16.04 -8.14 25.16
N PHE A 46 16.56 -8.89 24.19
CA PHE A 46 17.53 -9.97 24.43
C PHE A 46 18.91 -9.48 24.93
N LEU A 47 19.34 -8.26 24.56
CA LEU A 47 20.57 -7.66 25.06
C LEU A 47 20.33 -6.77 26.27
N ALA A 48 21.09 -7.03 27.35
CA ALA A 48 20.94 -6.38 28.66
C ALA A 48 21.01 -4.84 28.63
N ARG A 49 21.74 -4.27 27.65
CA ARG A 49 21.86 -2.81 27.50
C ARG A 49 20.53 -2.13 27.13
N ASN A 50 19.59 -2.84 26.51
CA ASN A 50 18.31 -2.29 26.02
C ASN A 50 17.13 -2.55 26.98
N ILE A 51 17.36 -3.17 28.16
CA ILE A 51 16.28 -3.52 29.11
C ILE A 51 15.57 -2.28 29.68
N GLY A 52 16.24 -1.12 29.70
CA GLY A 52 15.63 0.15 30.11
C GLY A 52 14.67 0.75 29.06
N LEU A 53 14.62 0.18 27.86
CA LEU A 53 13.93 0.75 26.71
C LEU A 53 12.59 0.04 26.45
N SER A 54 11.62 0.79 25.99
CA SER A 54 10.44 0.24 25.30
C SER A 54 10.40 0.81 23.89
N CYS A 55 10.32 -0.07 22.90
CA CYS A 55 10.25 0.28 21.49
C CYS A 55 8.91 -0.16 20.93
N THR A 56 8.21 0.73 20.24
CA THR A 56 7.13 0.34 19.33
C THR A 56 7.56 0.62 17.91
N VAL A 57 7.52 -0.42 17.08
CA VAL A 57 7.98 -0.37 15.69
C VAL A 57 6.86 -0.77 14.75
N ALA A 58 6.69 0.00 13.67
CA ALA A 58 5.76 -0.32 12.58
C ALA A 58 6.51 -0.40 11.25
N PRO A 59 6.27 -1.42 10.41
CA PRO A 59 6.86 -1.50 9.08
C PRO A 59 6.25 -0.44 8.17
N ILE A 60 7.04 0.05 7.21
CA ILE A 60 6.62 0.96 6.14
C ILE A 60 6.78 0.24 4.80
N TRP A 61 5.74 0.27 3.98
CA TRP A 61 5.70 -0.38 2.67
C TRP A 61 5.82 0.64 1.53
N ASP A 62 6.49 0.25 0.44
CA ASP A 62 6.57 1.06 -0.78
C ASP A 62 5.25 1.04 -1.57
N ALA A 63 5.19 1.83 -2.65
CA ALA A 63 4.02 1.91 -3.51
C ALA A 63 3.70 0.59 -4.25
N GLN A 64 4.64 -0.35 -4.29
CA GLN A 64 4.49 -1.70 -4.85
C GLN A 64 4.11 -2.73 -3.77
N GLY A 65 3.96 -2.32 -2.52
CA GLY A 65 3.59 -3.17 -1.39
C GLY A 65 4.74 -4.02 -0.86
N ARG A 66 5.99 -3.67 -1.16
CA ARG A 66 7.20 -4.32 -0.64
C ARG A 66 7.69 -3.59 0.61
N LEU A 67 8.35 -4.31 1.51
CA LEU A 67 8.88 -3.72 2.75
C LEU A 67 9.99 -2.73 2.39
N ALA A 68 9.86 -1.48 2.84
CA ALA A 68 10.76 -0.39 2.47
C ALA A 68 11.54 0.18 3.65
N ALA A 69 10.90 0.27 4.82
CA ALA A 69 11.50 0.81 6.03
C ALA A 69 10.73 0.36 7.29
N ALA A 70 11.14 0.88 8.45
CA ALA A 70 10.40 0.78 9.70
C ALA A 70 10.39 2.15 10.40
N LEU A 71 9.28 2.46 11.07
CA LEU A 71 9.15 3.59 11.99
C LEU A 71 9.25 3.07 13.42
N ASP A 72 10.27 3.52 14.15
CA ASP A 72 10.48 3.19 15.56
C ASP A 72 10.13 4.39 16.45
N VAL A 73 9.44 4.11 17.56
CA VAL A 73 9.25 5.03 18.67
C VAL A 73 9.79 4.37 19.92
N SER A 74 10.89 4.94 20.40
CA SER A 74 11.67 4.47 21.54
C SER A 74 11.47 5.37 22.75
N THR A 75 11.39 4.79 23.95
CA THR A 75 11.29 5.55 25.21
C THR A 75 11.97 4.84 26.37
N CYS A 76 12.71 5.60 27.17
CA CYS A 76 13.42 5.15 28.38
C CYS A 76 12.61 5.41 29.67
N ARG A 77 11.38 5.92 29.56
CA ARG A 77 10.57 6.31 30.71
C ARG A 77 10.10 5.09 31.49
N SER A 78 10.28 5.16 32.81
CA SER A 78 9.93 4.06 33.70
C SER A 78 8.45 4.07 34.14
N ASP A 79 7.72 5.16 33.90
CA ASP A 79 6.35 5.42 34.37
C ASP A 79 5.25 5.15 33.32
N LEU A 80 5.59 4.49 32.21
CA LEU A 80 4.65 4.20 31.13
C LEU A 80 3.64 3.12 31.54
N THR A 81 2.36 3.50 31.57
CA THR A 81 1.28 2.56 31.81
C THR A 81 1.00 1.70 30.55
N PRO A 82 0.45 0.49 30.69
CA PRO A 82 0.05 -0.33 29.54
C PRO A 82 -0.93 0.36 28.59
N ALA A 83 -1.79 1.25 29.11
CA ALA A 83 -2.72 2.03 28.29
C ALA A 83 -1.98 3.04 27.40
N LEU A 84 -0.97 3.72 27.94
CA LEU A 84 -0.15 4.66 27.18
C LEU A 84 0.70 3.94 26.12
N LEU A 85 1.25 2.76 26.43
CA LEU A 85 1.98 1.94 25.45
C LEU A 85 1.09 1.56 24.25
N LYS A 86 -0.18 1.19 24.49
CA LYS A 86 -1.14 0.91 23.41
C LYS A 86 -1.43 2.15 22.56
N LEU A 87 -1.53 3.31 23.18
CA LEU A 87 -1.75 4.58 22.47
C LEU A 87 -0.55 4.93 21.58
N VAL A 88 0.67 4.81 22.11
CA VAL A 88 1.90 4.98 21.34
C VAL A 88 1.93 4.00 20.18
N ALA A 89 1.59 2.72 20.42
CA ALA A 89 1.56 1.72 19.36
C ALA A 89 0.57 2.06 18.24
N ALA A 90 -0.64 2.49 18.59
CA ALA A 90 -1.63 2.93 17.61
C ALA A 90 -1.14 4.14 16.81
N ALA A 91 -0.56 5.15 17.48
CA ALA A 91 -0.03 6.35 16.84
C ALA A 91 1.15 6.03 15.90
N THR A 92 2.05 5.12 16.28
CA THR A 92 3.17 4.68 15.43
C THR A 92 2.65 3.99 14.17
N VAL A 93 1.67 3.09 14.29
CA VAL A 93 1.07 2.41 13.13
C VAL A 93 0.35 3.42 12.23
N GLU A 94 -0.41 4.35 12.79
CA GLU A 94 -1.09 5.39 12.02
C GLU A 94 -0.09 6.30 11.28
N ALA A 95 0.99 6.70 11.93
CA ALA A 95 2.04 7.51 11.32
C ALA A 95 2.72 6.77 10.16
N ALA A 96 3.04 5.48 10.32
CA ALA A 96 3.57 4.64 9.24
C ALA A 96 2.60 4.59 8.05
N GLN A 97 1.31 4.34 8.30
CA GLN A 97 0.27 4.34 7.25
C GLN A 97 0.16 5.69 6.53
N ARG A 98 0.27 6.81 7.23
CA ARG A 98 0.28 8.15 6.61
C ARG A 98 1.48 8.35 5.69
N ILE A 99 2.66 7.86 6.08
CA ILE A 99 3.87 7.87 5.23
C ILE A 99 3.61 7.06 3.96
N GLU A 100 3.08 5.84 4.10
CA GLU A 100 2.74 4.96 2.97
C GLU A 100 1.74 5.61 2.01
N GLN A 101 0.66 6.20 2.52
CA GLN A 101 -0.34 6.89 1.70
C GLN A 101 0.27 8.06 0.92
N ARG A 102 1.12 8.87 1.57
CA ARG A 102 1.82 9.97 0.91
C ARG A 102 2.78 9.46 -0.16
N HIS A 103 3.54 8.41 0.15
CA HIS A 103 4.47 7.79 -0.78
C HIS A 103 3.75 7.20 -2.00
N PHE A 104 2.64 6.49 -1.79
CA PHE A 104 1.80 5.94 -2.85
C PHE A 104 1.27 7.04 -3.79
N ARG A 105 0.73 8.12 -3.23
CA ARG A 105 0.23 9.27 -4.00
C ARG A 105 1.35 9.96 -4.81
N ALA A 106 2.57 10.02 -4.25
CA ALA A 106 3.72 10.57 -4.97
C ALA A 106 4.18 9.65 -6.11
N ALA A 107 4.22 8.33 -5.89
CA ALA A 107 4.61 7.35 -6.89
C ALA A 107 3.62 7.28 -8.07
N PHE A 108 2.34 7.54 -7.81
CA PHE A 108 1.27 7.53 -8.81
C PHE A 108 0.70 8.95 -9.04
N SER A 109 1.56 9.97 -9.07
CA SER A 109 1.14 11.39 -9.21
C SER A 109 0.43 11.71 -10.53
N HIS A 110 0.57 10.86 -11.55
CA HIS A 110 -0.06 10.95 -12.86
C HIS A 110 -1.40 10.19 -12.93
N ALA A 111 -1.78 9.49 -11.86
CA ALA A 111 -2.96 8.65 -11.79
C ALA A 111 -4.02 9.28 -10.88
N ARG A 112 -5.28 8.92 -11.10
CA ARG A 112 -6.35 9.22 -10.13
C ARG A 112 -6.24 8.20 -8.98
N ILE A 113 -6.32 8.68 -7.75
CA ILE A 113 -6.20 7.84 -6.56
C ILE A 113 -7.59 7.63 -5.97
N LEU A 114 -8.07 6.38 -6.03
CA LEU A 114 -9.33 5.97 -5.44
C LEU A 114 -9.07 5.37 -4.06
N VAL A 115 -9.96 5.65 -3.11
CA VAL A 115 -10.03 4.90 -1.85
C VAL A 115 -10.83 3.66 -2.16
N ALA A 116 -10.20 2.49 -2.03
CA ALA A 116 -10.90 1.24 -2.18
C ALA A 116 -11.50 0.85 -0.84
N ASP A 117 -12.79 0.59 -0.82
CA ASP A 117 -13.56 0.19 0.35
C ASP A 117 -14.37 -1.10 0.07
N ASP A 118 -14.86 -1.70 1.14
CA ASP A 118 -15.90 -2.73 1.08
C ASP A 118 -16.94 -2.44 2.18
N ASP A 119 -17.89 -3.36 2.40
CA ASP A 119 -18.92 -3.23 3.43
C ASP A 119 -18.39 -3.00 4.87
N ARG A 120 -17.08 -3.24 5.11
CA ARG A 120 -16.42 -3.03 6.40
C ARG A 120 -15.54 -1.77 6.43
N GLY A 121 -15.61 -0.93 5.39
CA GLY A 121 -14.94 0.37 5.29
C GLY A 121 -13.67 0.37 4.43
N PRO A 122 -12.84 1.42 4.54
CA PRO A 122 -11.67 1.61 3.69
C PRO A 122 -10.65 0.47 3.79
N ARG A 123 -10.29 -0.08 2.64
CA ARG A 123 -9.35 -1.19 2.44
C ARG A 123 -8.01 -0.77 1.87
N GLY A 124 -7.88 0.44 1.36
CA GLY A 124 -6.60 1.02 0.94
C GLY A 124 -6.77 1.98 -0.23
N LEU A 125 -5.68 2.21 -0.95
CA LEU A 125 -5.64 3.06 -2.14
C LEU A 125 -5.43 2.23 -3.41
N LEU A 126 -6.13 2.62 -4.48
CA LEU A 126 -5.91 2.19 -5.86
C LEU A 126 -5.47 3.39 -6.69
N ALA A 127 -4.53 3.18 -7.61
CA ALA A 127 -4.18 4.12 -8.65
C ALA A 127 -4.83 3.68 -9.96
N VAL A 128 -5.62 4.56 -10.58
CA VAL A 128 -6.31 4.31 -11.84
C VAL A 128 -5.89 5.30 -12.90
N ASP A 129 -5.78 4.84 -14.14
CA ASP A 129 -5.53 5.70 -15.29
C ASP A 129 -6.79 6.49 -15.70
N ARG A 130 -6.67 7.25 -16.79
CA ARG A 130 -7.76 8.08 -17.34
C ARG A 130 -8.88 7.26 -18.01
N GLU A 131 -8.76 5.94 -18.07
CA GLU A 131 -9.76 5.02 -18.59
C GLU A 131 -10.37 4.11 -17.52
N ASP A 132 -10.13 4.44 -16.24
CA ASP A 132 -10.56 3.71 -15.05
C ASP A 132 -9.96 2.30 -14.95
N LEU A 133 -8.77 2.10 -15.51
CA LEU A 133 -8.01 0.88 -15.33
C LEU A 133 -7.07 1.03 -14.12
N VAL A 134 -7.13 0.06 -13.21
CA VAL A 134 -6.20 -0.09 -12.09
C VAL A 134 -4.80 -0.35 -12.64
N ILE A 135 -3.89 0.56 -12.31
CA ILE A 135 -2.46 0.49 -12.64
C ILE A 135 -1.57 0.38 -11.39
N GLY A 136 -2.15 0.51 -10.20
CA GLY A 136 -1.44 0.37 -8.93
C GLY A 136 -2.38 0.13 -7.76
N ALA A 137 -1.84 -0.50 -6.72
CA ALA A 137 -2.58 -0.76 -5.48
C ALA A 137 -1.62 -0.71 -4.29
N SER A 138 -2.01 0.02 -3.25
CA SER A 138 -1.33 0.04 -1.95
C SER A 138 -1.33 -1.35 -1.31
N ARG A 139 -0.45 -1.60 -0.34
CA ARG A 139 -0.37 -2.90 0.34
C ARG A 139 -1.70 -3.35 0.94
N CYS A 140 -2.42 -2.46 1.64
CA CYS A 140 -3.70 -2.80 2.24
C CYS A 140 -4.72 -3.20 1.17
N ALA A 141 -4.80 -2.47 0.06
CA ALA A 141 -5.69 -2.82 -1.06
C ALA A 141 -5.30 -4.17 -1.68
N ARG A 142 -3.99 -4.44 -1.84
CA ARG A 142 -3.52 -5.74 -2.33
C ARG A 142 -3.96 -6.90 -1.43
N LEU A 143 -3.83 -6.75 -0.12
CA LEU A 143 -4.29 -7.77 0.83
C LEU A 143 -5.81 -7.95 0.81
N ALA A 144 -6.56 -6.85 0.81
CA ALA A 144 -8.02 -6.90 0.89
C ALA A 144 -8.66 -7.53 -0.36
N PHE A 145 -8.12 -7.22 -1.54
CA PHE A 145 -8.66 -7.68 -2.83
C PHE A 145 -7.87 -8.85 -3.46
N GLY A 146 -6.89 -9.41 -2.74
CA GLY A 146 -6.06 -10.52 -3.25
C GLY A 146 -5.25 -10.16 -4.51
N LEU A 147 -4.80 -8.91 -4.63
CA LEU A 147 -4.09 -8.43 -5.83
C LEU A 147 -2.62 -8.86 -5.79
N THR A 148 -2.29 -9.84 -6.61
CA THR A 148 -0.91 -10.29 -6.83
C THR A 148 -0.17 -9.35 -7.78
N GLU A 149 1.16 -9.45 -7.80
CA GLU A 149 1.97 -8.73 -8.81
C GLU A 149 1.57 -9.11 -10.23
N GLN A 150 1.32 -10.40 -10.49
CA GLN A 150 0.80 -10.87 -11.79
C GLN A 150 -0.54 -10.23 -12.15
N ARG A 151 -1.43 -10.03 -11.17
CA ARG A 151 -2.73 -9.38 -11.43
C ARG A 151 -2.56 -7.91 -11.83
N LEU A 152 -1.62 -7.22 -11.19
CA LEU A 152 -1.31 -5.81 -11.41
C LEU A 152 -0.39 -5.57 -12.62
N ALA A 153 0.24 -6.62 -13.16
CA ALA A 153 1.06 -6.53 -14.37
C ALA A 153 0.25 -6.18 -15.63
N THR A 154 -1.07 -6.37 -15.62
CA THR A 154 -1.96 -5.99 -16.72
C THR A 154 -3.10 -5.13 -16.18
N PRO A 155 -3.28 -3.90 -16.69
CA PRO A 155 -4.34 -3.01 -16.23
C PRO A 155 -5.73 -3.62 -16.38
N PHE A 156 -6.63 -3.29 -15.46
CA PHE A 156 -7.98 -3.84 -15.45
C PHE A 156 -9.01 -2.89 -14.83
N PRO A 157 -10.30 -2.99 -15.17
CA PRO A 157 -11.29 -2.02 -14.69
C PRO A 157 -11.40 -1.96 -13.16
N ALA A 158 -11.41 -0.76 -12.61
CA ALA A 158 -11.56 -0.54 -11.16
C ALA A 158 -12.89 -1.06 -10.60
N ASP A 159 -13.97 -0.95 -11.38
CA ASP A 159 -15.31 -1.45 -11.03
C ASP A 159 -15.35 -2.97 -10.80
N ASP A 160 -14.38 -3.71 -11.32
CA ASP A 160 -14.27 -5.14 -11.07
C ASP A 160 -13.87 -5.43 -9.60
N LEU A 161 -13.38 -4.43 -8.86
CA LEU A 161 -13.05 -4.50 -7.41
C LEU A 161 -14.06 -3.80 -6.51
N LEU A 162 -14.47 -2.59 -6.88
CA LEU A 162 -15.22 -1.69 -5.98
C LEU A 162 -16.72 -2.02 -5.87
N GLY A 163 -17.22 -2.98 -6.66
CA GLY A 163 -18.65 -3.23 -6.74
C GLY A 163 -19.40 -2.02 -7.32
N ARG A 164 -20.68 -2.20 -7.65
CA ARG A 164 -21.50 -1.25 -8.42
C ARG A 164 -21.82 0.11 -7.73
N GLN A 165 -21.14 0.49 -6.64
CA GLN A 165 -21.59 1.60 -5.77
C GLN A 165 -20.99 2.97 -6.10
N GLU A 166 -19.99 3.12 -6.97
CA GLU A 166 -19.61 4.44 -7.51
C GLU A 166 -20.17 4.63 -8.93
N ARG A 167 -21.51 4.63 -9.02
CA ARG A 167 -22.26 5.21 -10.14
C ARG A 167 -22.35 6.74 -10.03
N ALA A 168 -21.28 7.36 -9.54
CA ALA A 168 -21.18 8.80 -9.37
C ALA A 168 -20.02 9.36 -10.19
N ASP A 169 -19.92 8.97 -11.46
CA ASP A 169 -19.28 9.74 -12.56
C ASP A 169 -19.50 9.07 -13.94
N ASP A 170 -20.65 8.42 -14.16
CA ASP A 170 -21.04 7.85 -15.47
C ASP A 170 -21.23 8.95 -16.56
N PHE A 171 -20.98 10.21 -16.22
CA PHE A 171 -20.91 11.35 -17.14
C PHE A 171 -19.54 11.50 -17.83
N SER A 172 -18.48 10.77 -17.42
CA SER A 172 -17.13 10.94 -17.99
C SER A 172 -16.60 9.77 -18.85
N ALA A 173 -17.28 8.63 -18.90
CA ALA A 173 -16.81 7.46 -19.64
C ALA A 173 -16.94 7.69 -21.16
N GLY A 174 -16.00 8.46 -21.73
CA GLY A 174 -15.86 8.64 -23.16
C GLY A 174 -15.71 7.28 -23.85
N GLU A 175 -16.09 7.23 -25.13
CA GLU A 175 -16.10 6.00 -25.93
C GLU A 175 -14.79 5.18 -25.83
N ARG A 176 -13.65 5.87 -25.69
CA ARG A 176 -12.34 5.25 -25.48
C ARG A 176 -12.27 4.40 -24.20
N GLY A 177 -12.72 4.92 -23.07
CA GLY A 177 -12.72 4.21 -21.79
C GLY A 177 -13.63 2.98 -21.82
N VAL A 178 -14.82 3.12 -22.40
CA VAL A 178 -15.76 1.99 -22.60
C VAL A 178 -15.13 0.87 -23.42
N VAL A 179 -14.49 1.21 -24.54
CA VAL A 179 -13.82 0.23 -25.41
C VAL A 179 -12.61 -0.42 -24.69
N GLN A 180 -11.76 0.37 -24.03
CA GLN A 180 -10.59 -0.15 -23.31
C GLN A 180 -10.98 -1.09 -22.17
N ARG A 181 -11.97 -0.73 -21.34
CA ARG A 181 -12.44 -1.61 -20.26
C ARG A 181 -12.99 -2.93 -20.79
N ALA A 182 -13.74 -2.90 -21.90
CA ALA A 182 -14.21 -4.12 -22.54
C ALA A 182 -13.06 -4.99 -23.08
N MET A 183 -12.04 -4.38 -23.69
CA MET A 183 -10.84 -5.08 -24.14
C MET A 183 -10.03 -5.68 -22.98
N ALA A 184 -9.89 -4.94 -21.87
CA ALA A 184 -9.23 -5.40 -20.66
C ALA A 184 -9.93 -6.62 -20.06
N ARG A 185 -11.27 -6.58 -19.94
CA ARG A 185 -12.08 -7.72 -19.47
C ARG A 185 -11.97 -8.93 -20.41
N ALA A 186 -11.93 -8.69 -21.71
CA ALA A 186 -11.75 -9.72 -22.72
C ALA A 186 -10.31 -10.21 -22.88
N ARG A 187 -9.35 -9.67 -22.12
CA ARG A 187 -7.90 -9.97 -22.23
C ARG A 187 -7.40 -9.86 -23.67
N GLY A 188 -7.80 -8.80 -24.37
CA GLY A 188 -7.44 -8.56 -25.77
C GLY A 188 -8.26 -9.32 -26.82
N ASN A 189 -9.17 -10.20 -26.43
CA ASN A 189 -10.04 -10.90 -27.38
C ASN A 189 -11.11 -9.97 -27.95
N VAL A 190 -10.86 -9.44 -29.15
CA VAL A 190 -11.76 -8.52 -29.87
C VAL A 190 -13.17 -9.10 -30.03
N SER A 191 -13.32 -10.40 -30.31
CA SER A 191 -14.65 -11.01 -30.48
C SER A 191 -15.43 -11.07 -29.17
N ALA A 192 -14.76 -11.36 -28.05
CA ALA A 192 -15.38 -11.34 -26.73
C ALA A 192 -15.73 -9.91 -26.30
N ALA A 193 -14.82 -8.96 -26.49
CA ALA A 193 -15.07 -7.54 -26.20
C ALA A 193 -16.24 -6.97 -27.01
N ALA A 194 -16.33 -7.30 -28.31
CA ALA A 194 -17.43 -6.87 -29.17
C ALA A 194 -18.79 -7.38 -28.65
N ARG A 195 -18.83 -8.63 -28.17
CA ARG A 195 -20.02 -9.22 -27.55
C ARG A 195 -20.41 -8.51 -26.26
N MET A 196 -19.44 -8.15 -25.41
CA MET A 196 -19.69 -7.40 -24.18
C MET A 196 -20.24 -6.00 -24.45
N LEU A 197 -19.83 -5.38 -25.55
CA LEU A 197 -20.28 -4.05 -25.99
C LEU A 197 -21.58 -4.07 -26.81
N GLY A 198 -22.11 -5.25 -27.15
CA GLY A 198 -23.31 -5.37 -28.01
C GLY A 198 -23.11 -4.89 -29.45
N ILE A 199 -21.88 -4.88 -29.97
CA ILE A 199 -21.55 -4.45 -31.33
C ILE A 199 -20.90 -5.56 -32.16
N SER A 200 -20.88 -5.41 -33.49
CA SER A 200 -20.17 -6.35 -34.36
C SER A 200 -18.65 -6.22 -34.22
N ARG A 201 -17.93 -7.32 -34.47
CA ARG A 201 -16.46 -7.36 -34.49
C ARG A 201 -15.86 -6.31 -35.44
N ALA A 202 -16.48 -6.12 -36.61
CA ALA A 202 -16.06 -5.11 -37.59
C ALA A 202 -16.20 -3.68 -37.05
N THR A 203 -17.29 -3.38 -36.33
CA THR A 203 -17.49 -2.08 -35.69
C THR A 203 -16.48 -1.85 -34.57
N LEU A 204 -16.14 -2.88 -33.79
CA LEU A 204 -15.12 -2.76 -32.75
C LEU A 204 -13.73 -2.50 -33.35
N HIS A 205 -13.32 -3.20 -34.39
CA HIS A 205 -12.05 -2.94 -35.10
C HIS A 205 -11.94 -1.49 -35.58
N ARG A 206 -12.98 -0.95 -36.23
CA ARG A 206 -12.99 0.47 -36.65
C ARG A 206 -12.84 1.42 -35.46
N LYS A 207 -13.47 1.11 -34.33
CA LYS A 207 -13.36 1.91 -33.09
C LYS A 207 -11.95 1.83 -32.53
N LEU A 208 -11.34 0.65 -32.44
CA LEU A 208 -9.98 0.49 -31.94
C LEU A 208 -8.97 1.28 -32.77
N SER A 209 -9.06 1.25 -34.11
CA SER A 209 -8.20 2.04 -34.99
C SER A 209 -8.40 3.54 -34.82
N ARG A 210 -9.66 4.00 -34.79
CA ARG A 210 -9.99 5.44 -34.62
C ARG A 210 -9.54 5.98 -33.27
N LEU A 211 -9.59 5.15 -32.23
CA LEU A 211 -9.22 5.50 -30.85
C LEU A 211 -7.74 5.21 -30.54
N GLN A 212 -6.97 4.72 -31.53
CA GLN A 212 -5.56 4.37 -31.40
C GLN A 212 -5.29 3.33 -30.30
N LEU A 213 -6.13 2.29 -30.23
CA LEU A 213 -6.07 1.21 -29.24
C LEU A 213 -5.51 -0.10 -29.82
N ASP A 214 -5.04 -0.08 -31.07
CA ASP A 214 -4.66 -1.27 -31.86
C ASP A 214 -3.25 -1.83 -31.57
N ARG A 215 -2.49 -1.26 -30.63
CA ARG A 215 -1.13 -1.73 -30.35
C ARG A 215 -0.86 -1.95 -28.86
N PRO A 216 -0.39 -3.15 -28.46
CA PRO A 216 0.39 -3.30 -27.25
C PRO A 216 1.75 -2.64 -27.48
N HIS A 217 2.15 -1.74 -26.58
CA HIS A 217 3.56 -1.45 -26.32
C HIS A 217 4.13 -2.57 -25.45
#